data_AF-A0A1Y1Y0H9-F1
#
_entry.id   AF-A0A1Y1Y0H9-F1
#
_cell.length_a   1.000
_cell.length_b   1.000
_cell.length_c   1.000
_cell.angle_alpha   90.00
_cell.angle_beta   90.00
_cell.angle_gamma   90.00
#
_symmetry.space_group_name_H-M   'P 1'
#
loop_
_entity.id
_entity.type
_entity.pdbx_description
1 polymer ?
#
loop_
_entity_poly.entity_id
_entity_poly.type
_entity_poly.pdbx_seq_one_letter_code
_entity_poly.pdbx_strand_id
1 'polypeptide(L)' 'VELHTADKFQGRDKEVILVSCVRSNENGVVGDLLKDARRVNVALTRARSKLVILGSEKTLS' A
#
# COMPACT_ATOMS: atom_id res chain seq x y z
N VAL A 1 -3.86 15.12 -9.44
CA VAL A 1 -3.40 14.13 -8.44
C VAL A 1 -4.61 13.34 -8.00
N GLU A 2 -4.70 12.04 -8.31
CA GLU A 2 -5.80 11.17 -7.88
C GLU A 2 -5.41 10.45 -6.59
N LEU A 3 -6.24 10.57 -5.55
CA LEU A 3 -6.05 9.91 -4.25
C LEU A 3 -7.20 8.92 -4.05
N HIS A 4 -6.87 7.64 -4.08
CA HIS A 4 -7.83 6.56 -3.85
C HIS A 4 -7.25 5.53 -2.89
N THR A 5 -8.12 4.81 -2.19
CA THR A 5 -7.74 3.64 -1.38
C THR A 5 -7.47 2.45 -2.30
N ALA A 6 -6.63 1.51 -1.85
CA ALA A 6 -6.18 0.36 -2.65
C ALA A 6 -7.33 -0.41 -3.34
N ASP A 7 -8.51 -0.48 -2.70
CA ASP A 7 -9.68 -1.19 -3.21
C ASP A 7 -10.27 -0.58 -4.48
N LYS A 8 -10.07 0.72 -4.73
CA LYS A 8 -10.56 1.40 -5.95
C LYS A 8 -9.57 1.37 -7.12
N PHE A 9 -8.39 0.76 -6.95
CA PHE A 9 -7.38 0.63 -8.01
C PHE A 9 -7.49 -0.67 -8.84
N GLN A 10 -8.55 -1.46 -8.66
CA GLN A 10 -8.78 -2.64 -9.49
C GLN A 10 -9.01 -2.25 -10.97
N GLY A 11 -8.08 -2.63 -11.83
CA GLY A 11 -8.17 -2.52 -13.29
C GLY A 11 -7.42 -1.35 -13.95
N ARG A 12 -6.68 -0.52 -13.20
CA ARG A 12 -5.96 0.64 -13.77
C ARG A 12 -4.51 0.68 -13.34
N ASP A 13 -3.60 0.77 -14.31
CA ASP A 13 -2.18 0.94 -14.06
C ASP A 13 -1.84 2.43 -13.94
N LYS A 14 -0.83 2.76 -13.13
CA LYS A 14 -0.32 4.13 -12.97
C LYS A 14 1.20 4.14 -13.07
N GLU A 15 1.77 5.24 -13.56
CA GLU A 15 3.23 5.40 -13.61
C GLU A 15 3.86 5.36 -12.23
N VAL A 16 3.25 6.07 -11.27
CA VAL A 16 3.72 6.15 -9.89
C VAL A 16 2.60 5.77 -8.93
N ILE A 17 2.91 4.89 -7.98
CA ILE A 17 2.00 4.50 -6.89
C ILE A 17 2.64 4.86 -5.55
N LEU A 18 1.87 5.55 -4.69
CA LEU A 18 2.22 5.79 -3.30
C LEU A 18 1.34 4.93 -2.40
N VAL A 19 1.96 4.06 -1.61
CA VAL A 19 1.30 3.25 -0.60
C VAL A 19 1.65 3.83 0.77
N SER A 20 0.64 4.34 1.48
CA SER A 20 0.81 4.79 2.86
C SER A 20 0.25 3.74 3.82
N CYS A 21 1.14 3.12 4.59
CA CYS A 21 0.83 2.22 5.69
C CYS A 21 0.54 3.05 6.95
N VAL A 22 -0.56 3.82 6.92
CA VAL A 22 -1.00 4.83 7.91
C VAL A 22 -0.92 4.38 9.39
N ARG A 23 -0.90 3.08 9.65
CA ARG A 23 -0.84 2.52 11.01
C ARG A 23 0.59 2.61 11.57
N SER A 24 0.75 3.39 12.63
CA SER A 24 1.91 3.35 13.54
C SER A 24 1.40 3.07 14.94
N ASN A 25 1.66 1.89 15.47
CA ASN A 25 1.35 1.50 16.84
C ASN A 25 2.48 0.62 17.42
N GLU A 26 2.63 0.66 18.74
CA GLU A 26 3.65 -0.12 19.48
C GLU A 26 3.34 -1.62 19.50
N ASN A 27 2.10 -2.00 19.15
CA ASN A 27 1.62 -3.39 19.16
C ASN A 27 1.89 -4.15 17.85
N GLY A 28 2.59 -3.56 16.87
CA GLY A 28 2.90 -4.23 15.59
C GLY A 28 1.67 -4.54 14.72
N VAL A 29 0.52 -3.89 14.97
CA VAL A 29 -0.72 -4.21 14.26
C VAL A 29 -0.70 -3.54 12.88
N VAL A 30 -0.33 -4.33 11.88
CA VAL A 30 -0.52 -3.99 10.47
C VAL A 30 -2.01 -3.94 10.12
N GLY A 31 -2.42 -2.90 9.40
CA GLY A 31 -3.81 -2.74 8.96
C GLY A 31 -4.23 -3.83 7.97
N ASP A 32 -5.54 -4.03 7.79
CA ASP A 32 -6.08 -5.13 6.97
C ASP A 32 -5.59 -5.12 5.52
N LEU A 33 -5.17 -3.96 5.00
CA LEU A 33 -4.54 -3.83 3.69
C LEU A 33 -3.27 -4.67 3.55
N LEU A 34 -2.43 -4.70 4.59
CA LEU A 34 -1.17 -5.46 4.60
C LEU A 34 -1.38 -6.94 4.93
N LYS A 35 -2.47 -7.27 5.63
CA LYS A 35 -2.86 -8.66 5.91
C LYS A 35 -3.35 -9.39 4.65
N ASP A 36 -3.97 -8.67 3.72
CA ASP A 36 -4.39 -9.26 2.44
C ASP A 36 -3.25 -9.16 1.41
N ALA A 37 -2.39 -10.18 1.40
CA ALA A 37 -1.27 -10.29 0.46
C ALA A 37 -1.71 -10.14 -1.01
N ARG A 38 -2.96 -10.50 -1.37
CA ARG A 38 -3.47 -10.34 -2.73
C ARG A 38 -3.66 -8.86 -3.08
N ARG A 39 -4.15 -8.04 -2.14
CA ARG A 39 -4.31 -6.60 -2.33
C ARG A 39 -2.97 -5.90 -2.44
N VAL A 40 -2.01 -6.32 -1.63
CA VAL A 40 -0.63 -5.81 -1.70
C VAL A 40 0.00 -6.18 -3.05
N ASN A 41 -0.12 -7.43 -3.50
CA ASN A 41 0.40 -7.86 -4.80
C ASN A 41 -0.22 -7.10 -5.97
N VAL A 42 -1.53 -6.81 -5.92
CA VAL A 42 -2.17 -5.97 -6.93
C VAL A 42 -1.57 -4.57 -6.88
N ALA A 43 -1.48 -3.92 -5.71
CA ALA A 43 -0.90 -2.59 -5.60
C ALA A 43 0.57 -2.53 -6.09
N LEU A 44 1.37 -3.56 -5.80
CA LEU A 44 2.76 -3.71 -6.25
C LEU A 44 2.88 -3.81 -7.78
N THR A 45 2.03 -4.65 -8.40
CA THR A 45 2.10 -4.94 -9.84
C THR A 45 1.49 -3.86 -10.74
N ARG A 46 0.78 -2.89 -10.16
CA ARG A 46 0.14 -1.77 -10.90
C ARG A 46 1.08 -0.60 -11.17
N ALA A 47 2.23 -0.52 -10.50
CA ALA A 47 3.18 0.57 -10.64
C ALA A 47 4.10 0.33 -11.84
N ARG A 48 4.06 1.20 -12.86
CA ARG A 48 4.86 1.01 -14.08
C ARG A 48 6.29 1.54 -13.98
N SER A 49 6.49 2.64 -13.26
CA SER A 49 7.79 3.33 -13.20
C SER A 49 8.32 3.44 -11.78
N LYS A 50 7.46 3.78 -10.81
CA LYS A 50 7.91 3.97 -9.42
C LYS A 50 6.85 3.55 -8.41
N LEU A 51 7.29 2.81 -7.40
CA LEU A 51 6.50 2.48 -6.22
C LEU A 51 7.17 3.09 -4.99
N VAL A 52 6.41 3.83 -4.20
CA VAL A 52 6.88 4.41 -2.94
C VAL A 52 6.00 3.89 -1.82
N ILE A 53 6.60 3.22 -0.85
CA ILE A 53 5.91 2.71 0.33
C ILE A 53 6.37 3.54 1.53
N LEU A 54 5.40 4.09 2.26
CA LEU A 54 5.63 4.89 3.46
C LEU A 54 4.96 4.18 4.64
N GLY A 55 5.74 3.83 5.65
CA GLY A 55 5.24 3.13 6.83
C GLY A 55 6.19 3.26 8.02
N SER A 56 5.69 2.94 9.20
CA SER A 56 6.48 2.92 10.43
C SER A 56 7.18 1.57 10.56
N GLU A 57 8.52 1.56 10.55
CA GLU A 57 9.33 0.35 10.72
C GLU A 57 8.94 -0.41 11.99
N LYS A 58 8.71 0.29 13.11
CA LYS A 58 8.30 -0.33 14.39
C LYS A 58 6.98 -1.09 14.34
N THR A 59 6.12 -0.78 13.37
CA THR A 59 4.81 -1.43 13.21
C THR A 59 4.81 -2.45 12.08
N LEU A 60 5.83 -2.45 11.22
CA LEU A 60 6.01 -3.35 10.07
C LEU A 60 7.08 -4.44 10.30
N SER A 61 7.95 -4.26 11.30
CA SER A 61 8.91 -5.25 11.82
C SER A 61 8.21 -6.39 12.54
#